data_AF-A0A357FA58-F1
#
_entry.id   AF-A0A357FA58-F1
#
_cell.length_a   1.000
_cell.length_b   1.000
_cell.length_c   1.000
_cell.angle_alpha   90.00
_cell.angle_beta   90.00
_cell.angle_gamma   90.00
#
_symmetry.space_group_name_H-M   'P 1'
#
loop_
_entity.id
_entity.type
_entity.pdbx_description
1 polymer ?
#
loop_
_entity_poly.entity_id
_entity_poly.type
_entity_poly.pdbx_seq_one_letter_code
_entity_poly.pdbx_strand_id
1 'polypeptide(L)' 'MKNKWILMILPAILWLGGACETTKNSSFYVKARNPEELKVHAFERCGRKYKVLAYEDDTVRIECLGKKD' A
#
# COMPACT_ATOMS: atom_id res chain seq x y z
N MET A 1 35.45 27.45 26.46
CA MET A 1 35.96 26.83 25.21
C MET A 1 35.28 25.47 25.05
N LYS A 2 34.10 25.47 24.40
CA LYS A 2 33.89 24.86 23.08
C LYS A 2 34.17 23.35 23.03
N ASN A 3 33.27 22.59 23.65
CA ASN A 3 32.38 21.64 22.99
C ASN A 3 33.07 20.83 21.87
N LYS A 4 33.88 19.83 22.24
CA LYS A 4 34.65 19.04 21.28
C LYS A 4 34.44 17.53 21.41
N TRP A 5 33.21 17.09 21.70
CA TRP A 5 32.86 15.66 21.77
C TRP A 5 31.44 15.33 21.27
N ILE A 6 30.73 16.28 20.64
CA ILE A 6 29.43 16.01 20.00
C ILE A 6 29.63 16.06 18.49
N LEU A 7 30.41 15.12 17.95
CA LEU A 7 30.53 14.95 16.50
C LEU A 7 30.86 13.50 16.12
N MET A 8 30.27 12.54 16.84
CA MET A 8 30.30 11.11 16.48
C MET A 8 28.89 10.50 16.57
N ILE A 9 27.88 11.29 16.23
CA ILE A 9 26.53 10.80 15.94
C ILE A 9 26.24 11.29 14.53
N LEU A 10 25.62 10.45 13.70
CA LEU A 10 25.44 10.59 12.25
C LEU A 10 26.64 10.06 11.43
N PRO A 11 26.63 8.75 11.11
CA PRO A 11 25.85 8.33 9.95
C PRO A 11 25.22 6.94 10.13
N ALA A 12 24.05 6.88 10.78
CA ALA A 12 23.23 5.65 10.82
C ALA A 12 21.80 5.88 10.31
N ILE A 13 21.51 7.08 9.76
CA ILE A 13 20.16 7.49 9.34
C ILE A 13 19.90 7.16 7.85
N LEU A 14 20.93 6.78 7.09
CA LEU A 14 20.80 6.50 5.64
C LEU A 14 20.26 5.09 5.31
N TRP A 15 19.94 4.26 6.31
CA TRP A 15 19.44 2.88 6.11
C TRP A 15 17.93 2.73 6.38
N LEU A 16 17.16 3.82 6.27
CA LEU A 16 15.69 3.78 6.27
C LEU A 16 15.09 4.12 4.89
N GLY A 17 15.93 4.22 3.86
CA GLY A 17 15.51 4.45 2.48
C GLY A 17 15.02 3.16 1.83
N GLY A 18 13.69 2.98 1.85
CA GLY A 18 13.01 2.06 0.94
C GLY A 18 12.52 0.78 1.61
N ALA A 19 11.48 0.90 2.44
CA ALA A 19 10.40 -0.08 2.29
C ALA A 19 9.88 0.07 0.85
N CYS A 20 10.55 -0.61 -0.07
CA CYS A 20 10.03 -0.92 -1.38
C CYS A 20 8.82 -1.81 -1.10
N GLU A 21 7.64 -1.18 -0.93
CA GLU A 21 6.38 -1.84 -1.19
C GLU A 21 6.50 -2.37 -2.60
N THR A 22 6.93 -3.62 -2.68
CA THR A 22 7.08 -4.35 -3.91
C THR A 22 5.76 -4.17 -4.62
N THR A 23 5.81 -3.60 -5.82
CA THR A 23 4.66 -3.45 -6.73
C THR A 23 4.22 -4.83 -7.23
N LYS A 24 4.04 -5.79 -6.34
CA LYS A 24 3.19 -6.94 -6.55
C LYS A 24 1.80 -6.38 -6.43
N ASN A 25 1.04 -6.42 -7.53
CA ASN A 25 -0.39 -6.15 -7.52
C ASN A 25 -1.02 -6.75 -6.26
N SER A 26 -1.34 -5.89 -5.29
CA SER A 26 -1.81 -6.33 -4.00
C SER A 26 -3.25 -6.78 -4.20
N SER A 27 -3.46 -8.10 -4.12
CA SER A 27 -4.80 -8.67 -4.14
C SER A 27 -5.31 -8.84 -2.72
N PHE A 28 -6.52 -8.36 -2.44
CA PHE A 28 -7.17 -8.52 -1.14
C PHE A 28 -8.61 -8.97 -1.32
N TYR A 29 -9.15 -9.56 -0.25
CA TYR A 29 -10.56 -9.94 -0.18
C TYR A 29 -11.31 -8.88 0.62
N VAL A 30 -12.49 -8.48 0.14
CA VAL A 30 -13.38 -7.57 0.85
C VAL A 30 -14.78 -8.17 0.88
N LYS A 31 -15.39 -8.16 2.07
CA LYS A 31 -16.78 -8.52 2.23
C LYS A 31 -17.62 -7.28 1.91
N ALA A 32 -18.49 -7.36 0.92
CA ALA A 32 -19.33 -6.25 0.50
C ALA A 32 -20.75 -6.75 0.21
N ARG A 33 -21.74 -6.11 0.83
CA ARG A 33 -23.15 -6.52 0.65
C ARG A 33 -23.77 -5.97 -0.63
N ASN A 34 -23.17 -4.91 -1.16
CA ASN A 34 -23.62 -4.25 -2.38
C ASN A 34 -22.40 -3.79 -3.23
N PRO A 35 -22.60 -3.58 -4.54
CA PRO A 35 -21.52 -3.17 -5.42
C PRO A 35 -21.00 -1.74 -5.17
N GLU A 36 -21.75 -0.87 -4.49
CA GLU A 36 -21.31 0.49 -4.17
C GLU A 36 -20.28 0.50 -3.04
N GLU A 37 -20.55 -0.22 -1.97
CA GLU A 37 -19.64 -0.47 -0.85
C GLU A 37 -18.33 -1.07 -1.35
N LEU A 38 -18.41 -2.05 -2.25
CA LEU A 38 -17.23 -2.61 -2.90
C LEU A 38 -16.39 -1.55 -3.61
N LYS A 39 -17.01 -0.66 -4.39
CA LYS A 39 -16.30 0.40 -5.12
C LYS A 39 -15.60 1.35 -4.15
N VAL A 40 -16.23 1.69 -3.03
CA VAL A 40 -15.62 2.53 -1.99
C VAL A 40 -14.39 1.85 -1.40
N HIS A 41 -14.51 0.61 -0.93
CA HIS A 41 -13.38 -0.14 -0.37
C HIS A 41 -12.23 -0.32 -1.37
N ALA A 42 -12.56 -0.61 -2.63
CA ALA A 42 -11.58 -0.73 -3.70
C ALA A 42 -10.86 0.60 -3.97
N PHE A 43 -11.61 1.70 -3.97
CA PHE A 43 -11.09 3.03 -4.22
C PHE A 43 -10.22 3.54 -3.07
N GLU A 44 -10.60 3.30 -1.82
CA GLU A 44 -9.81 3.70 -0.65
C GLU A 44 -8.44 3.01 -0.61
N ARG A 45 -8.36 1.75 -1.07
CA ARG A 45 -7.09 1.00 -1.12
C ARG A 45 -6.27 1.21 -2.39
N CYS A 46 -6.90 1.16 -3.55
CA CYS A 46 -6.21 1.13 -4.86
C CYS A 46 -6.37 2.44 -5.66
N GLY A 47 -7.21 3.37 -5.20
CA GLY A 47 -7.65 4.52 -6.00
C GLY A 47 -8.48 4.10 -7.21
N ARG A 48 -8.30 4.78 -8.35
CA ARG A 48 -9.07 4.51 -9.59
C ARG A 48 -8.65 3.25 -10.34
N LYS A 49 -7.50 2.66 -10.00
CA LYS A 49 -6.92 1.55 -10.77
C LYS A 49 -7.01 0.26 -9.95
N TYR A 50 -8.15 -0.42 -10.08
CA TYR A 50 -8.37 -1.74 -9.49
C TYR A 50 -9.09 -2.65 -10.47
N LYS A 51 -8.97 -3.97 -10.25
CA LYS A 51 -9.68 -4.99 -10.99
C LYS A 51 -10.36 -5.95 -10.02
N VAL A 52 -11.63 -6.24 -10.26
CA VAL A 52 -12.32 -7.33 -9.56
C VAL A 52 -11.95 -8.65 -10.25
N LEU A 53 -11.44 -9.61 -9.48
CA LEU A 53 -10.98 -10.90 -9.99
C LEU A 53 -12.05 -11.98 -9.87
N ALA A 54 -12.74 -12.03 -8.75
CA ALA A 54 -13.75 -13.06 -8.47
C ALA A 54 -14.75 -12.56 -7.43
N TYR A 55 -16.00 -13.02 -7.56
CA TYR A 55 -17.06 -12.89 -6.57
C TYR A 55 -17.29 -14.27 -5.95
N GLU A 56 -17.10 -14.39 -4.65
CA GLU A 56 -17.36 -15.59 -3.85
C GLU A 56 -18.38 -15.22 -2.77
N ASP A 57 -19.65 -15.53 -3.03
CA ASP A 57 -20.80 -15.17 -2.18
C ASP A 57 -20.87 -13.66 -1.90
N ASP A 58 -20.58 -13.26 -0.66
CA ASP A 58 -20.55 -11.87 -0.19
C ASP A 58 -19.13 -11.31 -0.05
N THR A 59 -18.14 -12.04 -0.56
CA THR A 59 -16.73 -11.69 -0.54
C THR A 59 -16.20 -11.54 -1.95
N VAL A 60 -15.40 -10.50 -2.18
CA VAL A 60 -14.89 -10.17 -3.50
C VAL A 60 -13.39 -10.01 -3.45
N ARG A 61 -12.71 -10.68 -4.39
CA ARG A 61 -11.27 -10.56 -4.56
C ARG A 61 -10.95 -9.42 -5.51
N ILE A 62 -10.22 -8.43 -5.00
CA ILE A 62 -9.86 -7.21 -5.72
C ILE A 62 -8.35 -7.15 -5.84
N GLU A 63 -7.85 -6.78 -7.01
CA GLU A 63 -6.44 -6.57 -7.31
C GLU A 63 -6.20 -5.09 -7.59
N CYS A 64 -5.29 -4.46 -6.83
CA CYS A 64 -4.82 -3.13 -7.18
C CYS A 64 -3.94 -3.21 -8.42
N LEU A 65 -4.36 -2.51 -9.48
CA LEU A 65 -3.53 -2.31 -10.65
C LEU A 65 -2.66 -1.09 -10.34
N GLY A 66 -1.44 -1.31 -9.89
CA GLY A 66 -0.49 -0.21 -9.65
C GLY A 66 -0.40 0.73 -10.85
N LYS A 67 0.19 1.91 -10.67
CA LYS A 67 0.58 2.73 -11.83
C LYS A 67 1.52 1.87 -12.69
N LYS A 68 1.01 1.28 -13.76
CA LYS A 68 1.82 1.01 -14.95
C LYS A 68 2.38 2.37 -15.33
N ASP A 69 3.66 2.53 -15.04
CA ASP A 69 4.53 3.58 -15.55
C ASP A 69 4.30 3.74 -17.06
#